data_AF-A0A871R6V1-F1
#
_entry.id   AF-A0A871R6V1-F1
#
_cell.length_a   1.000
_cell.length_b   1.000
_cell.length_c   1.000
_cell.angle_alpha   90.00
_cell.angle_beta   90.00
_cell.angle_gamma   90.00
#
_symmetry.space_group_name_H-M   'P 1'
#
loop_
_entity.id
_entity.type
_entity.pdbx_description
1 polymer ?
#
loop_
_entity_poly.entity_id
_entity_poly.type
_entity_poly.pdbx_seq_one_letter_code
_entity_poly.pdbx_strand_id
1 'polypeptide(L)'
;MKTSAVLNFRNTALASLRRPWKTYRDGTLFYGSSKTGNKRLPLTGKQGNKNFYKGTRSSGIGHLNKRGKYKINYDKVRTFVVPETLDECVLKPLVSKNVPIPKDSFKGYKLGAVDGKLYLDKVKEFVETGEVKFPISETYVERG
;
A
#
# COMPACT_ATOMS: atom_id res chain seq x y z
N MET A 1 57.27 24.54 10.40
CA MET A 1 56.27 23.45 10.40
C MET A 1 56.29 22.77 11.76
N LYS A 2 55.27 22.95 12.60
CA LYS A 2 55.15 22.19 13.86
C LYS A 2 54.66 20.78 13.50
N THR A 3 55.49 19.77 13.74
CA THR A 3 55.08 18.38 13.67
C THR A 3 54.09 18.12 14.80
N SER A 4 52.80 18.08 14.49
CA SER A 4 51.81 17.58 15.42
C SER A 4 52.09 16.10 15.62
N ALA A 5 52.72 15.74 16.75
CA ALA A 5 52.78 14.36 17.19
C ALA A 5 51.34 13.91 17.41
N VAL A 6 50.81 13.11 16.48
CA VAL A 6 49.51 12.48 16.64
C VAL A 6 49.64 11.61 17.88
N LEU A 7 49.01 12.03 18.98
CA LEU A 7 48.93 11.31 20.25
C LEU A 7 48.07 10.05 20.06
N ASN A 8 48.56 9.08 19.30
CA ASN A 8 47.95 7.75 19.15
C ASN A 8 48.17 6.88 20.40
N PHE A 9 48.38 7.47 21.58
CA PHE A 9 48.87 6.79 22.79
C PHE A 9 47.80 6.58 23.88
N ARG A 10 46.52 6.61 23.55
CA ARG A 10 45.43 6.31 24.52
C ARG A 10 44.36 5.36 23.99
N ASN A 11 44.67 4.48 23.04
CA ASN A 11 43.83 3.32 22.79
C ASN A 11 44.12 2.29 23.89
N THR A 12 43.39 2.36 25.00
CA THR A 12 43.41 1.29 26.00
C THR A 12 42.98 -0.01 25.35
N ALA A 13 43.44 -1.16 25.84
CA ALA A 13 43.04 -2.47 25.30
C ALA A 13 41.50 -2.61 25.22
N LEU A 14 40.77 -1.93 26.12
CA LEU A 14 39.32 -1.84 26.17
C LEU A 14 38.71 -1.11 24.95
N ALA A 15 39.33 -0.02 24.49
CA ALA A 15 38.89 0.72 23.29
C ALA A 15 39.09 -0.05 21.98
N SER A 16 40.05 -0.98 21.97
CA SER A 16 40.29 -1.89 20.83
C SER A 16 39.35 -3.10 20.82
N LEU A 17 38.54 -3.31 21.87
CA LEU A 17 37.52 -4.34 21.86
C LEU A 17 36.41 -3.96 20.89
N ARG A 18 35.93 -4.93 20.12
CA ARG A 18 34.83 -4.71 19.18
C ARG A 18 33.55 -4.21 19.85
N ARG A 19 33.34 -4.61 21.10
CA ARG A 19 32.25 -4.16 21.96
C ARG A 19 32.87 -3.80 23.31
N PRO A 20 33.07 -2.50 23.61
CA PRO A 20 33.77 -2.06 24.83
C PRO A 20 33.18 -2.58 26.15
N TRP A 21 31.87 -2.85 26.18
CA TRP A 21 31.16 -3.41 27.35
C TRP A 21 31.27 -4.94 27.48
N LYS A 22 31.92 -5.63 26.53
CA LYS A 22 32.17 -7.07 26.57
C LYS A 22 33.67 -7.32 26.74
N THR A 23 34.10 -7.32 27.99
CA THR A 23 35.52 -7.40 28.38
C THR A 23 36.06 -8.83 28.49
N TYR A 24 35.20 -9.85 28.47
CA TYR A 24 35.57 -11.27 28.55
C TYR A 24 34.94 -12.07 27.41
N ARG A 25 35.48 -13.26 27.11
CA ARG A 25 34.91 -14.17 26.11
C ARG A 25 33.64 -14.81 26.67
N ASP A 26 32.49 -14.46 26.11
CA ASP A 26 31.16 -14.93 26.52
C ASP A 26 30.46 -15.78 25.44
N GLY A 27 31.18 -16.17 24.39
CA GLY A 27 30.62 -16.90 23.24
C GLY A 27 29.83 -16.01 22.28
N THR A 28 29.75 -14.69 22.49
CA THR A 28 29.08 -13.79 21.55
C THR A 28 29.76 -13.83 20.19
N LEU A 29 28.93 -13.88 19.15
CA LEU A 29 29.41 -13.88 17.78
C LEU A 29 29.96 -12.52 17.39
N PHE A 30 30.73 -12.53 16.29
CA PHE A 30 31.06 -11.29 15.59
C PHE A 30 29.73 -10.53 15.30
N TYR A 31 28.81 -11.09 14.53
CA TYR A 31 27.51 -10.47 14.29
C TYR A 31 26.40 -11.52 14.44
N GLY A 32 25.18 -11.05 14.72
CA GLY A 32 24.02 -11.91 14.94
C GLY A 32 24.09 -12.68 16.27
N SER A 33 23.15 -13.62 16.43
CA SER A 33 22.97 -14.45 17.62
C SER A 33 23.33 -15.92 17.39
N SER A 34 22.99 -16.47 16.23
CA SER A 34 23.35 -17.83 15.80
C SER A 34 23.95 -17.82 14.41
N LYS A 35 24.93 -18.70 14.15
CA LYS A 35 25.50 -18.92 12.81
C LYS A 35 24.66 -19.86 11.95
N THR A 36 23.80 -20.67 12.58
CA THR A 36 23.03 -21.72 11.92
C THR A 36 21.54 -21.42 11.93
N GLY A 37 20.81 -21.98 10.97
CA GLY A 37 19.36 -21.82 10.80
C GLY A 37 18.87 -22.57 9.56
N ASN A 38 17.56 -22.54 9.31
CA ASN A 38 16.97 -23.19 8.14
C ASN A 38 17.43 -22.48 6.85
N LYS A 39 18.01 -23.24 5.92
CA LYS A 39 18.50 -22.74 4.63
C LYS A 39 17.46 -22.84 3.51
N ARG A 40 16.36 -23.59 3.71
CA ARG A 40 15.30 -23.82 2.70
C ARG A 40 14.25 -22.71 2.77
N LEU A 41 14.65 -21.51 2.35
CA LEU A 41 13.78 -20.33 2.27
C LEU A 41 13.62 -19.90 0.81
N PRO A 42 12.48 -19.29 0.41
CA PRO A 42 12.31 -18.78 -0.93
C PRO A 42 13.33 -17.67 -1.22
N LEU A 43 14.05 -17.79 -2.34
CA LEU A 43 15.09 -16.83 -2.71
C LEU A 43 14.50 -15.43 -2.94
N THR A 44 15.20 -14.38 -2.52
CA THR A 44 14.87 -12.99 -2.83
C THR A 44 15.71 -12.48 -3.99
N GLY A 45 15.38 -11.29 -4.53
CA GLY A 45 16.21 -10.66 -5.57
C GLY A 45 17.60 -10.22 -5.11
N LYS A 46 17.95 -10.38 -3.82
CA LYS A 46 19.28 -10.07 -3.25
C LYS A 46 20.18 -11.30 -3.11
N GLN A 47 19.67 -12.47 -3.46
CA GLN A 47 20.39 -13.74 -3.39
C GLN A 47 20.67 -14.26 -4.80
N GLY A 48 21.50 -15.30 -4.92
CA GLY A 48 21.84 -15.91 -6.20
C GLY A 48 23.01 -15.22 -6.92
N ASN A 49 23.31 -15.71 -8.13
CA ASN A 49 24.38 -15.18 -8.98
C ASN A 49 23.87 -13.99 -9.84
N LYS A 50 24.77 -13.32 -10.56
CA LYS A 50 24.48 -12.17 -11.45
C LYS A 50 23.39 -12.44 -12.50
N ASN A 51 23.18 -13.70 -12.88
CA ASN A 51 22.18 -14.09 -13.87
C ASN A 51 20.81 -14.45 -13.24
N PHE A 52 20.72 -14.46 -11.91
CA PHE A 52 19.45 -14.73 -11.22
C PHE A 52 18.63 -13.45 -11.16
N TYR A 53 17.57 -13.40 -11.97
CA TYR A 53 16.58 -12.33 -11.94
C TYR A 53 15.23 -12.87 -11.48
N LYS A 54 14.76 -12.41 -10.31
CA LYS A 54 13.46 -12.84 -9.75
C LYS A 54 12.29 -11.96 -10.17
N GLY A 55 12.50 -10.64 -10.29
CA GLY A 55 11.45 -9.65 -10.50
C GLY A 55 10.58 -9.36 -9.26
N THR A 56 9.76 -8.32 -9.34
CA THR A 56 8.88 -7.83 -8.25
C THR A 56 7.44 -7.55 -8.69
N ARG A 57 7.02 -8.07 -9.85
CA ARG A 57 5.71 -7.79 -10.49
C ARG A 57 5.47 -6.31 -10.84
N SER A 58 6.51 -5.51 -10.84
CA SER A 58 6.46 -4.08 -11.18
C SER A 58 6.42 -3.82 -12.69
N SER A 59 7.16 -4.63 -13.46
CA SER A 59 7.43 -4.38 -14.87
C SER A 59 6.87 -5.51 -15.74
N GLY A 60 5.84 -5.20 -16.52
CA GLY A 60 5.20 -6.06 -17.53
C GLY A 60 4.52 -5.21 -18.61
N ILE A 61 5.07 -4.03 -18.85
CA ILE A 61 4.44 -2.93 -19.59
C ILE A 61 4.83 -2.96 -21.07
N GLY A 62 6.12 -3.13 -21.33
CA GLY A 62 6.71 -3.17 -22.66
C GLY A 62 7.36 -4.51 -22.98
N HIS A 63 8.34 -4.46 -23.89
CA HIS A 63 9.07 -5.65 -24.34
C HIS A 63 10.57 -5.35 -24.51
N LEU A 64 11.40 -6.40 -24.41
CA LEU A 64 12.81 -6.32 -24.80
C LEU A 64 12.90 -6.40 -26.33
N ASN A 65 13.81 -5.63 -26.93
CA ASN A 65 14.15 -5.76 -28.34
C ASN A 65 15.29 -6.77 -28.55
N LYS A 66 15.61 -7.10 -29.82
CA LYS A 66 16.69 -8.04 -30.18
C LYS A 66 18.08 -7.64 -29.63
N ARG A 67 18.28 -6.36 -29.29
CA ARG A 67 19.53 -5.82 -28.72
C ARG A 67 19.50 -5.74 -27.18
N GLY A 68 18.48 -6.29 -26.52
CA GLY A 68 18.35 -6.29 -25.05
C GLY A 68 17.91 -4.96 -24.45
N LYS A 69 17.51 -3.96 -25.25
CA LYS A 69 16.94 -2.70 -24.73
C LYS A 69 15.43 -2.86 -24.50
N TYR A 70 14.93 -2.28 -23.42
CA TYR A 70 13.50 -2.26 -23.12
C TYR A 70 12.79 -1.15 -23.90
N LYS A 71 11.68 -1.48 -24.56
CA LYS A 71 10.77 -0.52 -25.19
C LYS A 71 9.44 -0.54 -24.45
N ILE A 72 8.99 0.63 -23.99
CA ILE A 72 7.72 0.79 -23.26
C ILE A 72 6.57 0.79 -24.27
N ASN A 73 5.49 0.06 -23.97
CA ASN A 73 4.20 0.25 -24.62
C ASN A 73 3.34 1.13 -23.70
N TYR A 74 3.05 2.36 -24.12
CA TYR A 74 2.31 3.33 -23.31
C TYR A 74 0.84 2.95 -23.10
N ASP A 75 0.24 2.16 -24.00
CA ASP A 75 -1.14 1.66 -23.85
C ASP A 75 -1.29 0.71 -22.65
N LYS A 76 -0.17 0.13 -22.17
CA LYS A 76 -0.13 -0.76 -21.01
C LYS A 76 0.36 -0.07 -19.74
N VAL A 77 0.76 1.20 -19.81
CA VAL A 77 1.19 1.97 -18.64
C VAL A 77 -0.05 2.29 -17.81
N ARG A 78 -0.07 1.82 -16.55
CA ARG A 78 -1.15 2.15 -15.62
C ARG A 78 -1.09 3.62 -15.23
N THR A 79 -2.22 4.32 -15.36
CA THR A 79 -2.43 5.68 -14.85
C THR A 79 -3.42 5.64 -13.69
N PHE A 80 -3.30 6.60 -12.77
CA PHE A 80 -4.28 6.82 -11.70
C PHE A 80 -4.97 8.15 -12.01
N VAL A 81 -6.17 8.09 -12.57
CA VAL A 81 -6.93 9.26 -13.01
C VAL A 81 -7.51 9.98 -11.80
N VAL A 82 -7.22 11.27 -11.68
CA VAL A 82 -7.74 12.14 -10.62
C VAL A 82 -8.98 12.87 -11.16
N PRO A 83 -10.12 12.89 -10.45
CA PRO A 83 -11.29 13.68 -10.85
C PRO A 83 -10.97 15.18 -10.89
N GLU A 84 -11.47 15.90 -11.90
CA GLU A 84 -11.16 17.33 -12.12
C GLU A 84 -11.63 18.22 -10.96
N THR A 85 -12.74 17.90 -10.32
CA THR A 85 -13.37 18.70 -9.24
C THR A 85 -13.03 18.19 -7.83
N LEU A 86 -11.91 17.47 -7.67
CA LEU A 86 -11.53 16.90 -6.36
C LEU A 86 -11.32 17.99 -5.30
N ASP A 87 -10.84 19.17 -5.69
CA ASP A 87 -10.58 20.29 -4.78
C ASP A 87 -11.87 20.92 -4.22
N GLU A 88 -12.98 20.79 -4.96
CA GLU A 88 -14.31 21.26 -4.56
C GLU A 88 -15.11 20.20 -3.78
N CYS A 89 -14.55 18.98 -3.66
CA CYS A 89 -15.24 17.86 -3.05
C CYS A 89 -15.41 18.04 -1.53
N VAL A 90 -16.66 18.19 -1.10
CA VAL A 90 -17.02 18.31 0.32
C VAL A 90 -16.95 16.96 1.05
N LEU A 91 -17.00 15.84 0.32
CA LEU A 91 -16.97 14.50 0.92
C LEU A 91 -15.65 14.23 1.65
N LYS A 92 -15.75 13.70 2.87
CA LYS A 92 -14.62 13.34 3.72
C LYS A 92 -14.58 11.82 3.92
N PRO A 93 -13.41 11.24 4.22
CA PRO A 93 -13.29 9.80 4.44
C PRO A 93 -14.06 9.29 5.66
N LEU A 94 -14.48 10.17 6.56
CA LEU A 94 -15.19 9.85 7.79
C LEU A 94 -16.47 10.68 7.89
N VAL A 95 -17.48 10.11 8.56
CA VAL A 95 -18.76 10.76 8.87
C VAL A 95 -18.79 11.10 10.37
N SER A 96 -19.49 12.18 10.74
CA SER A 96 -19.71 12.52 12.15
C SER A 96 -20.53 11.44 12.86
N LYS A 97 -20.16 11.12 14.11
CA LYS A 97 -20.88 10.17 14.96
C LYS A 97 -22.34 10.58 15.23
N ASN A 98 -22.65 11.88 15.10
CA ASN A 98 -23.99 12.41 15.34
C ASN A 98 -24.98 12.11 14.21
N VAL A 99 -24.49 11.64 13.05
CA VAL A 99 -25.35 11.28 11.92
C VAL A 99 -25.91 9.88 12.15
N PRO A 100 -27.25 9.68 12.08
CA PRO A 100 -27.84 8.35 12.20
C PRO A 100 -27.41 7.46 11.03
N ILE A 101 -27.30 6.16 11.28
CA ILE A 101 -26.98 5.19 10.23
C ILE A 101 -28.28 4.85 9.49
N PRO A 102 -28.43 5.24 8.21
CA PRO A 102 -29.64 4.95 7.45
C PRO A 102 -29.80 3.45 7.20
N LYS A 103 -31.05 2.99 7.07
CA LYS A 103 -31.40 1.62 6.71
C LYS A 103 -32.36 1.61 5.53
N ASP A 104 -31.96 0.93 4.46
CA ASP A 104 -32.76 0.82 3.24
C ASP A 104 -33.79 -0.32 3.33
N SER A 105 -34.91 -0.17 2.62
CA SER A 105 -35.94 -1.20 2.54
C SER A 105 -36.41 -1.47 1.11
N PHE A 106 -36.20 -2.70 0.64
CA PHE A 106 -36.54 -3.12 -0.74
C PHE A 106 -37.84 -3.94 -0.81
N LYS A 107 -38.86 -3.56 -0.05
CA LYS A 107 -40.13 -4.30 0.00
C LYS A 107 -40.79 -4.34 -1.39
N GLY A 108 -41.06 -5.55 -1.86
CA GLY A 108 -41.67 -5.81 -3.18
C GLY A 108 -40.67 -6.11 -4.30
N TYR A 109 -39.36 -6.04 -4.03
CA TYR A 109 -38.29 -6.36 -4.98
C TYR A 109 -37.53 -7.60 -4.50
N LYS A 110 -37.47 -8.63 -5.33
CA LYS A 110 -36.92 -9.94 -4.92
C LYS A 110 -35.40 -9.90 -4.79
N LEU A 111 -34.74 -9.11 -5.63
CA LEU A 111 -33.28 -9.00 -5.70
C LEU A 111 -32.74 -7.80 -4.92
N GLY A 112 -33.58 -7.13 -4.13
CA GLY A 112 -33.19 -5.98 -3.33
C GLY A 112 -32.69 -4.81 -4.19
N ALA A 113 -31.55 -4.25 -3.80
CA ALA A 113 -30.91 -3.10 -4.45
C ALA A 113 -30.53 -3.33 -5.93
N VAL A 114 -30.34 -4.59 -6.35
CA VAL A 114 -29.89 -4.95 -7.71
C VAL A 114 -31.07 -5.37 -8.59
N ASP A 115 -32.31 -5.26 -8.10
CA ASP A 115 -33.49 -5.61 -8.90
C ASP A 115 -33.66 -4.65 -10.09
N GLY A 116 -33.69 -5.19 -11.30
CA GLY A 116 -33.89 -4.40 -12.51
C GLY A 116 -35.24 -3.67 -12.54
N LYS A 117 -36.27 -4.24 -11.90
CA LYS A 117 -37.57 -3.58 -11.79
C LYS A 117 -37.49 -2.30 -10.94
N LEU A 118 -36.77 -2.35 -9.82
CA LEU A 118 -36.54 -1.18 -8.96
C LEU A 118 -35.81 -0.08 -9.72
N TYR A 119 -34.80 -0.43 -10.52
CA TYR A 119 -34.08 0.54 -11.35
C TYR A 119 -35.02 1.23 -12.36
N LEU A 120 -35.86 0.48 -13.06
CA LEU A 120 -36.80 1.05 -14.02
C LEU A 120 -37.87 1.93 -13.35
N ASP A 121 -38.39 1.51 -12.19
CA ASP A 121 -39.36 2.29 -11.43
C ASP A 121 -38.76 3.65 -11.01
N LYS A 122 -37.51 3.71 -10.57
CA LYS A 122 -36.82 4.97 -10.27
C LYS A 122 -36.55 5.85 -11.48
N VAL A 123 -36.18 5.24 -12.61
CA VAL A 123 -35.99 6.00 -13.85
C VAL A 123 -37.31 6.65 -14.26
N LYS A 124 -38.43 5.92 -14.12
CA LYS A 124 -39.77 6.47 -14.36
C LYS A 124 -40.08 7.61 -13.39
N GLU A 125 -39.82 7.43 -12.09
CA GLU A 125 -40.02 8.45 -11.06
C GLU A 125 -39.20 9.72 -11.34
N PHE A 126 -37.93 9.57 -11.75
CA PHE A 126 -37.07 10.68 -12.14
C PHE A 126 -37.58 11.42 -13.38
N VAL A 127 -38.13 10.71 -14.37
CA VAL A 127 -38.71 11.34 -15.57
C VAL A 127 -39.98 12.12 -15.23
N GLU A 128 -40.80 11.61 -14.31
CA GLU A 128 -42.06 12.24 -13.91
C GLU A 128 -41.87 13.44 -12.97
N THR A 129 -40.90 13.36 -12.04
CA THR A 129 -40.75 14.32 -10.92
C THR A 129 -39.43 15.09 -10.91
N GLY A 130 -38.40 14.63 -11.64
CA GLY A 130 -37.05 15.21 -11.64
C GLY A 130 -36.23 14.82 -10.41
N GLU A 131 -35.27 15.68 -10.03
CA GLU A 131 -34.44 15.48 -8.83
C GLU A 131 -35.23 15.83 -7.55
N VAL A 132 -35.75 14.80 -6.88
CA VAL A 132 -36.44 14.95 -5.58
C VAL A 132 -35.47 14.64 -4.44
N LYS A 133 -35.39 15.54 -3.45
CA LYS A 133 -34.60 15.32 -2.22
C LYS A 133 -35.48 14.77 -1.12
N PHE A 134 -35.20 13.55 -0.69
CA PHE A 134 -35.92 12.91 0.40
C PHE A 134 -35.38 13.32 1.79
N PRO A 135 -36.23 13.42 2.82
CA PRO A 135 -35.80 13.76 4.17
C PRO A 135 -34.98 12.62 4.79
N ILE A 136 -33.93 12.98 5.52
CA ILE A 136 -33.11 12.04 6.29
C ILE A 136 -33.90 11.62 7.53
N SER A 137 -34.31 10.36 7.63
CA SER A 137 -34.95 9.82 8.83
C SER A 137 -34.09 8.73 9.49
N GLU A 138 -34.18 8.63 10.83
CA GLU A 138 -33.33 7.74 11.64
C GLU A 138 -33.61 6.23 11.41
N THR A 139 -34.82 5.89 10.97
CA THR A 139 -35.29 4.49 10.89
C THR A 139 -35.65 4.06 9.49
N TYR A 140 -35.71 5.00 8.54
CA TYR A 140 -36.20 4.76 7.19
C TYR A 140 -35.57 5.76 6.21
N VAL A 141 -34.63 5.29 5.40
CA VAL A 141 -34.39 5.92 4.10
C VAL A 141 -35.10 5.04 3.07
N GLU A 142 -35.73 5.69 2.09
CA GLU A 142 -36.81 5.19 1.25
C GLU A 142 -36.44 3.93 0.42
N ARG A 143 -37.28 3.57 -0.56
CA ARG A 143 -36.94 2.60 -1.61
C ARG A 143 -35.69 3.10 -2.33
N GLY A 144 -34.53 2.74 -1.77
CA GLY A 144 -33.23 3.25 -2.18
C GLY A 144 -33.01 3.04 -3.64
#